data_AF-A0A656K142-F1
#
_entry.id   AF-A0A656K142-F1
#
_cell.length_a   1.000
_cell.length_b   1.000
_cell.length_c   1.000
_cell.angle_alpha   90.00
_cell.angle_beta   90.00
_cell.angle_gamma   90.00
#
_symmetry.space_group_name_H-M   'P 1'
#
loop_
_entity.id
_entity.type
_entity.pdbx_description
1 polymer ?
#
loop_
_entity_poly.entity_id
_entity_poly.type
_entity_poly.pdbx_seq_one_letter_code
_entity_poly.pdbx_strand_id
1 'polypeptide(L)'
;KPVLLLAAVLVPLLGLMGYLHLGASDRVGLSREFAKPPSSLADMTQRLERSVQAQPDSAENLYFLARSYMAQNRPGDAARMFERSVALAGRSPELLGQWAQALYFASDKHFTPQVQALTDEALQADPKEVTSLGLLGIAAFETQRYQLAVDYWTRLL
;
A
#
# COMPACT_ATOMS: atom_id res chain seq x y z
N LYS A 1 -12.97 59.33 0.59
CA LYS A 1 -12.17 58.59 1.59
C LYS A 1 -12.89 57.41 2.33
N PRO A 2 -14.10 56.92 1.97
CA PRO A 2 -14.65 55.69 2.58
C PRO A 2 -14.27 54.38 1.83
N VAL A 3 -13.93 54.47 0.54
CA VAL A 3 -13.59 53.31 -0.33
C VAL A 3 -12.33 52.59 0.14
N LEU A 4 -11.33 53.32 0.65
CA LEU A 4 -10.08 52.77 1.16
C LEU A 4 -10.27 51.96 2.47
N LEU A 5 -11.23 52.37 3.31
CA LEU A 5 -11.56 51.67 4.56
C LEU A 5 -12.36 50.39 4.28
N LEU A 6 -13.26 50.42 3.30
CA LEU A 6 -13.99 49.24 2.82
C LEU A 6 -13.04 48.19 2.22
N ALA A 7 -12.09 48.62 1.39
CA ALA A 7 -11.09 47.72 0.80
C ALA A 7 -10.18 47.08 1.87
N ALA A 8 -9.80 47.81 2.92
CA ALA A 8 -8.95 47.31 4.00
C ALA A 8 -9.58 46.19 4.82
N VAL A 9 -10.92 46.10 4.86
CA VAL A 9 -11.67 45.04 5.57
C VAL A 9 -12.04 43.89 4.62
N LEU A 10 -12.36 44.20 3.37
CA LEU A 10 -12.81 43.20 2.39
C LEU A 10 -11.70 42.21 1.99
N VAL A 11 -10.47 42.70 1.84
CA VAL A 11 -9.31 41.89 1.44
C VAL A 11 -8.96 40.80 2.49
N PRO A 12 -8.83 41.11 3.80
CA PRO A 12 -8.59 40.08 4.80
C PRO A 12 -9.79 39.14 4.99
N LEU A 13 -11.04 39.59 4.82
CA LEU A 13 -12.22 38.72 4.87
C LEU A 13 -12.25 37.73 3.71
N LEU A 14 -11.92 38.16 2.49
CA LEU A 14 -11.81 37.26 1.34
C LEU A 14 -10.63 36.30 1.47
N GLY A 15 -9.50 36.76 2.03
CA GLY A 15 -8.36 35.90 2.36
C GLY A 15 -8.72 34.84 3.40
N LEU A 16 -9.46 35.21 4.45
CA LEU A 16 -9.95 34.30 5.48
C LEU A 16 -10.97 33.31 4.92
N MET A 17 -11.91 33.78 4.09
CA MET A 17 -12.89 32.94 3.40
C MET A 17 -12.20 31.94 2.47
N GLY A 18 -11.22 32.40 1.68
CA GLY A 18 -10.41 31.55 0.80
C GLY A 18 -9.58 30.53 1.58
N TYR A 19 -8.98 30.93 2.71
CA TYR A 19 -8.23 30.03 3.59
C TYR A 19 -9.11 28.93 4.19
N LEU A 20 -10.31 29.31 4.67
CA LEU A 20 -11.28 28.36 5.22
C LEU A 20 -11.85 27.44 4.14
N HIS A 21 -12.02 27.93 2.91
CA HIS A 21 -12.64 27.16 1.83
C HIS A 21 -11.65 26.26 1.07
N LEU A 22 -10.38 26.65 0.93
CA LEU A 22 -9.37 25.91 0.15
C LEU A 22 -8.39 25.08 1.01
N GLY A 23 -8.15 25.47 2.27
CA GLY A 23 -7.02 24.93 3.05
C GLY A 23 -7.40 24.09 4.27
N ALA A 24 -8.53 24.37 4.91
CA ALA A 24 -8.78 23.95 6.29
C ALA A 24 -9.86 22.87 6.48
N SER A 25 -10.81 22.67 5.56
CA SER A 25 -11.90 21.70 5.79
C SER A 25 -11.41 20.25 5.74
N ASP A 26 -10.69 19.89 4.68
CA ASP A 26 -10.44 18.47 4.39
C ASP A 26 -9.24 17.93 5.19
N ARG A 27 -8.19 18.75 5.34
CA ARG A 27 -6.99 18.38 6.11
C ARG A 27 -7.28 18.29 7.62
N VAL A 28 -8.07 19.21 8.17
CA VAL A 28 -8.44 19.19 9.60
C VAL A 28 -9.44 18.06 9.88
N GLY A 29 -10.34 17.76 8.94
CA GLY A 29 -11.23 16.60 9.01
C GLY A 29 -10.45 15.29 9.07
N LEU A 30 -9.50 15.09 8.15
CA LEU A 30 -8.62 13.92 8.14
C LEU A 30 -7.83 13.78 9.45
N SER A 31 -7.18 14.85 9.94
CA SER A 31 -6.43 14.80 11.20
C SER A 31 -7.29 14.43 12.41
N ARG A 32 -8.53 14.94 12.51
CA ARG A 32 -9.45 14.57 13.60
C ARG A 32 -9.91 13.12 13.53
N GLU A 33 -10.03 12.60 12.33
CA GLU A 33 -10.43 11.22 12.14
C GLU A 33 -9.30 10.26 12.50
N PHE A 34 -8.08 10.47 11.98
CA PHE A 34 -6.89 9.69 12.33
C PHE A 34 -6.56 9.72 13.83
N ALA A 35 -6.97 10.77 14.57
CA ALA A 35 -6.80 10.84 16.02
C ALA A 35 -7.68 9.84 16.81
N LYS A 36 -8.76 9.30 16.21
CA LYS A 36 -9.58 8.25 16.83
C LYS A 36 -9.06 6.89 16.42
N PRO A 37 -8.89 5.92 17.33
CA PRO A 37 -8.55 4.55 16.95
C PRO A 37 -9.62 3.98 16.00
N PRO A 38 -9.22 3.20 14.97
CA PRO A 38 -10.17 2.59 14.05
C PRO A 38 -11.04 1.58 14.80
N SER A 39 -12.34 1.60 14.54
CA SER A 39 -13.32 0.74 15.21
C SER A 39 -13.43 -0.66 14.57
N SER A 40 -12.94 -0.80 13.34
CA SER A 40 -12.95 -2.05 12.56
C SER A 40 -11.87 -2.03 11.47
N LEU A 41 -11.59 -3.20 10.88
CA LEU A 41 -10.70 -3.31 9.72
C LEU A 41 -11.22 -2.53 8.51
N ALA A 42 -12.55 -2.46 8.35
CA ALA A 42 -13.19 -1.68 7.29
C ALA A 42 -12.98 -0.16 7.49
N ASP A 43 -13.17 0.33 8.72
CA ASP A 43 -12.92 1.75 9.07
C ASP A 43 -11.44 2.12 8.85
N MET A 44 -10.51 1.25 9.26
CA MET A 44 -9.09 1.43 9.01
C MET A 44 -8.78 1.53 7.50
N THR A 45 -9.39 0.67 6.69
CA THR A 45 -9.18 0.65 5.23
C THR A 45 -9.70 1.92 4.59
N GLN A 46 -10.90 2.36 4.94
CA GLN A 46 -11.49 3.60 4.40
C GLN A 46 -10.63 4.84 4.73
N ARG A 47 -9.99 4.85 5.89
CA ARG A 47 -9.05 5.91 6.26
C ARG A 47 -7.76 5.85 5.45
N LEU A 48 -7.22 4.66 5.21
CA LEU A 48 -6.06 4.46 4.34
C LEU A 48 -6.37 4.84 2.89
N GLU A 49 -7.54 4.49 2.37
CA GLU A 49 -8.01 4.90 1.04
C GLU A 49 -8.00 6.42 0.90
N ARG A 50 -8.51 7.14 1.90
CA ARG A 50 -8.47 8.61 1.92
C ARG A 50 -7.06 9.18 2.10
N SER A 51 -6.20 8.51 2.87
CA SER A 51 -4.78 8.87 2.96
C SER A 51 -4.09 8.80 1.59
N VAL A 52 -4.34 7.71 0.84
CA VAL A 52 -3.82 7.54 -0.52
C VAL A 52 -4.42 8.56 -1.49
N GLN A 53 -5.70 8.94 -1.34
CA GLN A 53 -6.29 10.01 -2.17
C GLN A 53 -5.65 11.37 -1.88
N ALA A 54 -5.37 11.68 -0.61
CA ALA A 54 -4.73 12.93 -0.22
C ALA A 54 -3.25 12.98 -0.61
N GLN A 55 -2.56 11.83 -0.62
CA GLN A 55 -1.15 11.69 -0.94
C GLN A 55 -0.93 10.48 -1.87
N PRO A 56 -1.23 10.61 -3.18
CA PRO A 56 -1.19 9.49 -4.12
C PRO A 56 0.21 8.94 -4.39
N ASP A 57 1.24 9.73 -4.11
CA ASP A 57 2.64 9.39 -4.35
C ASP A 57 3.37 8.93 -3.07
N SER A 58 2.63 8.71 -1.98
CA SER A 58 3.20 8.10 -0.77
C SER A 58 3.25 6.58 -0.92
N ALA A 59 4.44 6.05 -1.20
CA ALA A 59 4.68 4.62 -1.30
C ALA A 59 4.28 3.86 -0.01
N GLU A 60 4.46 4.50 1.14
CA GLU A 60 4.09 3.97 2.46
C GLU A 60 2.57 3.85 2.62
N ASN A 61 1.81 4.89 2.25
CA ASN A 61 0.34 4.83 2.28
C ASN A 61 -0.21 3.74 1.36
N LEU A 62 0.39 3.60 0.17
CA LEU A 62 0.04 2.55 -0.79
C LEU A 62 0.34 1.16 -0.23
N TYR A 63 1.51 0.98 0.40
CA TYR A 63 1.91 -0.27 1.04
C TYR A 63 0.92 -0.69 2.14
N PHE A 64 0.57 0.23 3.05
CA PHE A 64 -0.38 -0.09 4.12
C PHE A 64 -1.77 -0.37 3.60
N LEU A 65 -2.24 0.37 2.60
CA LEU A 65 -3.52 0.09 1.95
C LEU A 65 -3.52 -1.30 1.30
N ALA A 66 -2.44 -1.68 0.62
CA ALA A 66 -2.29 -3.01 0.03
C ALA A 66 -2.40 -4.11 1.09
N ARG A 67 -1.73 -3.95 2.24
CA ARG A 67 -1.83 -4.89 3.37
C ARG A 67 -3.24 -4.97 3.95
N SER A 68 -3.94 -3.86 4.07
CA SER A 68 -5.34 -3.85 4.50
C SER A 68 -6.26 -4.58 3.52
N TYR A 69 -6.00 -4.46 2.20
CA TYR A 69 -6.72 -5.25 1.20
C TYR A 69 -6.41 -6.75 1.30
N MET A 70 -5.15 -7.14 1.54
CA MET A 70 -4.80 -8.55 1.80
C MET A 70 -5.57 -9.11 3.01
N ALA A 71 -5.62 -8.35 4.11
CA ALA A 71 -6.33 -8.76 5.33
C ALA A 71 -7.86 -8.90 5.15
N GLN A 72 -8.42 -8.27 4.12
CA GLN A 72 -9.84 -8.34 3.75
C GLN A 72 -10.12 -9.33 2.61
N ASN A 73 -9.16 -10.19 2.27
CA ASN A 73 -9.28 -11.13 1.17
C ASN A 73 -9.58 -10.45 -0.18
N ARG A 74 -8.98 -9.27 -0.41
CA ARG A 74 -9.04 -8.50 -1.66
C ARG A 74 -7.65 -8.46 -2.35
N PRO A 75 -7.08 -9.62 -2.73
CA PRO A 75 -5.69 -9.68 -3.22
C PRO A 75 -5.46 -8.93 -4.55
N GLY A 76 -6.47 -8.85 -5.43
CA GLY A 76 -6.35 -8.09 -6.68
C GLY A 76 -6.21 -6.58 -6.47
N ASP A 77 -6.92 -6.03 -5.48
CA ASP A 77 -6.75 -4.62 -5.08
C ASP A 77 -5.39 -4.39 -4.42
N ALA A 78 -4.96 -5.33 -3.57
CA ALA A 78 -3.66 -5.29 -2.94
C ALA A 78 -2.51 -5.29 -3.96
N ALA A 79 -2.57 -6.18 -4.96
CA ALA A 79 -1.54 -6.29 -5.99
C ALA A 79 -1.33 -4.98 -6.75
N ARG A 80 -2.41 -4.25 -7.09
CA ARG A 80 -2.32 -2.92 -7.71
C ARG A 80 -1.66 -1.87 -6.81
N MET A 81 -1.94 -1.91 -5.51
CA MET A 81 -1.35 -0.95 -4.57
C MET A 81 0.13 -1.26 -4.30
N PHE A 82 0.50 -2.54 -4.19
CA PHE A 82 1.89 -2.95 -4.08
C PHE A 82 2.69 -2.59 -5.33
N GLU A 83 2.16 -2.83 -6.54
CA GLU A 83 2.80 -2.42 -7.79
C GLU A 83 3.15 -0.92 -7.79
N ARG A 84 2.19 -0.07 -7.41
CA ARG A 84 2.41 1.38 -7.30
C ARG A 84 3.41 1.73 -6.21
N SER A 85 3.36 1.06 -5.07
CA SER A 85 4.31 1.25 -3.98
C SER A 85 5.74 0.92 -4.43
N VAL A 86 5.93 -0.21 -5.14
CA VAL A 86 7.21 -0.64 -5.75
C VAL A 86 7.72 0.39 -6.76
N ALA A 87 6.84 0.95 -7.57
CA ALA A 87 7.22 1.97 -8.55
C ALA A 87 7.74 3.27 -7.90
N LEU A 88 7.28 3.59 -6.69
CA LEU A 88 7.62 4.84 -5.99
C LEU A 88 8.77 4.68 -4.99
N ALA A 89 8.79 3.61 -4.18
CA ALA A 89 9.83 3.34 -3.18
C ALA A 89 11.03 2.58 -3.76
N GLY A 90 10.91 2.03 -4.96
CA GLY A 90 11.88 1.12 -5.54
C GLY A 90 11.57 -0.35 -5.22
N ARG A 91 12.39 -1.22 -5.80
CA ARG A 91 12.14 -2.67 -5.87
C ARG A 91 12.88 -3.42 -4.75
N SER A 92 12.60 -3.08 -3.48
CA SER A 92 13.22 -3.80 -2.36
C SER A 92 12.74 -5.26 -2.31
N PRO A 93 13.58 -6.22 -1.86
CA PRO A 93 13.21 -7.63 -1.81
C PRO A 93 11.90 -7.88 -1.07
N GLU A 94 11.70 -7.24 0.08
CA GLU A 94 10.53 -7.41 0.91
C GLU A 94 9.27 -6.92 0.19
N LEU A 95 9.36 -5.79 -0.51
CA LEU A 95 8.22 -5.23 -1.23
C LEU A 95 7.86 -6.05 -2.48
N LEU A 96 8.87 -6.58 -3.18
CA LEU A 96 8.69 -7.54 -4.27
C LEU A 96 8.03 -8.84 -3.78
N GLY A 97 8.47 -9.38 -2.64
CA GLY A 97 7.87 -10.56 -2.03
C GLY A 97 6.40 -10.36 -1.66
N GLN A 98 6.06 -9.22 -1.06
CA GLN A 98 4.66 -8.86 -0.74
C GLN A 98 3.81 -8.70 -2.01
N TRP A 99 4.36 -8.10 -3.06
CA TRP A 99 3.67 -7.97 -4.35
C TRP A 99 3.43 -9.34 -5.01
N ALA A 100 4.45 -10.20 -5.02
CA ALA A 100 4.36 -11.57 -5.52
C ALA A 100 3.28 -12.36 -4.78
N GLN A 101 3.22 -12.23 -3.46
CA GLN A 101 2.19 -12.87 -2.64
C GLN A 101 0.79 -12.38 -3.01
N ALA A 102 0.60 -11.06 -3.15
CA ALA A 102 -0.69 -10.51 -3.55
C ALA A 102 -1.13 -11.03 -4.93
N LEU A 103 -0.21 -11.10 -5.90
CA LEU A 103 -0.49 -11.64 -7.23
C LEU A 103 -0.81 -13.14 -7.21
N TYR A 104 -0.12 -13.93 -6.38
CA TYR A 104 -0.40 -15.35 -6.20
C TYR A 104 -1.85 -15.57 -5.74
N PHE A 105 -2.27 -14.86 -4.69
CA PHE A 105 -3.66 -14.95 -4.20
C PHE A 105 -4.67 -14.34 -5.17
N ALA A 106 -4.31 -13.30 -5.93
CA ALA A 106 -5.17 -12.72 -6.96
C ALA A 106 -5.36 -13.63 -8.17
N SER A 107 -4.43 -14.57 -8.37
CA SER A 107 -4.45 -15.55 -9.46
C SER A 107 -4.99 -16.91 -9.00
N ASP A 108 -5.89 -16.94 -8.01
CA ASP A 108 -6.45 -18.17 -7.44
C ASP A 108 -5.39 -19.18 -6.99
N LYS A 109 -4.26 -18.69 -6.44
CA LYS A 109 -3.10 -19.49 -6.01
C LYS A 109 -2.39 -20.21 -7.15
N HIS A 110 -2.51 -19.73 -8.37
CA HIS A 110 -1.65 -20.19 -9.47
C HIS A 110 -0.29 -19.49 -9.39
N PHE A 111 0.78 -20.27 -9.44
CA PHE A 111 2.14 -19.74 -9.50
C PHE A 111 2.45 -19.27 -10.93
N THR A 112 2.10 -18.03 -11.25
CA THR A 112 2.23 -17.47 -12.60
C THR A 112 3.66 -17.05 -12.93
N PRO A 113 4.00 -16.83 -14.22
CA PRO A 113 5.31 -16.31 -14.61
C PRO A 113 5.66 -14.96 -13.96
N GLN A 114 4.66 -14.12 -13.67
CA GLN A 114 4.88 -12.85 -12.99
C GLN A 114 5.26 -13.06 -11.52
N VAL A 115 4.61 -14.00 -10.82
CA VAL A 115 4.97 -14.37 -9.45
C VAL A 115 6.40 -14.91 -9.41
N GLN A 116 6.76 -15.82 -10.33
CA GLN A 116 8.12 -16.35 -10.48
C GLN A 116 9.15 -15.22 -10.65
N ALA A 117 8.92 -14.30 -11.60
CA ALA A 117 9.83 -13.20 -11.88
C ALA A 117 10.07 -12.30 -10.65
N LEU A 118 9.01 -11.99 -9.89
CA LEU A 118 9.13 -11.18 -8.67
C LEU A 118 9.86 -11.91 -7.56
N THR A 119 9.58 -13.21 -7.35
CA THR A 119 10.29 -14.00 -6.35
C THR A 119 11.77 -14.19 -6.70
N ASP A 120 12.09 -14.34 -7.99
CA ASP A 120 13.48 -14.46 -8.45
C ASP A 120 14.25 -13.16 -8.22
N GLU A 121 13.65 -12.02 -8.56
CA GLU A 121 14.25 -10.71 -8.33
C GLU A 121 14.44 -10.43 -6.84
N ALA A 122 13.44 -10.73 -6.01
CA ALA A 122 13.54 -10.60 -4.57
C ALA A 122 14.69 -11.45 -4.01
N LEU A 123 14.80 -12.72 -4.42
CA LEU A 123 15.85 -13.63 -3.94
C LEU A 123 17.24 -13.35 -4.50
N GLN A 124 17.32 -12.71 -5.67
CA GLN A 124 18.58 -12.22 -6.19
C GLN A 124 19.16 -11.10 -5.31
N ALA A 125 18.29 -10.22 -4.80
CA ALA A 125 18.67 -9.11 -3.95
C ALA A 125 18.81 -9.50 -2.47
N ASP A 126 17.92 -10.37 -1.95
CA ASP A 126 18.03 -11.00 -0.64
C ASP A 126 17.73 -12.51 -0.73
N PRO A 127 18.76 -13.37 -0.73
CA PRO A 127 18.59 -14.83 -0.76
C PRO A 127 17.79 -15.42 0.42
N LYS A 128 17.50 -14.64 1.46
CA LYS A 128 16.71 -15.07 2.62
C LYS A 128 15.33 -14.40 2.69
N GLU A 129 14.87 -13.76 1.61
CA GLU A 129 13.56 -13.11 1.61
C GLU A 129 12.45 -14.14 1.88
N VAL A 130 11.77 -13.93 3.00
CA VAL A 130 10.90 -14.93 3.62
C VAL A 130 9.67 -15.23 2.76
N THR A 131 9.07 -14.21 2.18
CA THR A 131 7.82 -14.33 1.44
C THR A 131 8.02 -15.14 0.16
N SER A 132 9.09 -14.85 -0.57
CA SER A 132 9.46 -15.50 -1.83
C SER A 132 9.85 -16.96 -1.61
N LEU A 133 10.68 -17.24 -0.59
CA LEU A 133 11.00 -18.63 -0.22
C LEU A 133 9.75 -19.41 0.18
N GLY A 134 8.84 -18.80 0.94
CA GLY A 134 7.56 -19.41 1.31
C GLY A 134 6.71 -19.77 0.09
N LEU A 135 6.52 -18.82 -0.84
CA LEU A 135 5.74 -19.03 -2.06
C LEU A 135 6.37 -20.09 -2.98
N LEU A 136 7.69 -20.06 -3.16
CA LEU A 136 8.41 -21.05 -3.97
C LEU A 136 8.34 -22.45 -3.35
N GLY A 137 8.39 -22.55 -2.03
CA GLY A 137 8.18 -23.81 -1.32
C GLY A 137 6.78 -24.37 -1.55
N ILE A 138 5.74 -23.52 -1.46
CA ILE A 138 4.35 -23.91 -1.77
C ILE A 138 4.23 -24.40 -3.22
N ALA A 139 4.75 -23.64 -4.18
CA ALA A 139 4.69 -24.01 -5.60
C ALA A 139 5.46 -25.31 -5.92
N ALA A 140 6.62 -25.50 -5.30
CA ALA A 140 7.39 -26.74 -5.42
C ALA A 140 6.62 -27.93 -4.85
N PHE A 141 5.96 -27.75 -3.71
CA PHE A 141 5.13 -28.78 -3.10
C PHE A 141 3.92 -29.15 -3.96
N GLU A 142 3.18 -28.17 -4.47
CA GLU A 142 2.01 -28.38 -5.33
C GLU A 142 2.36 -29.07 -6.65
N THR A 143 3.58 -28.84 -7.15
CA THR A 143 4.13 -29.52 -8.34
C THR A 143 4.87 -30.83 -8.02
N GLN A 144 4.68 -31.37 -6.80
CA GLN A 144 5.27 -32.63 -6.32
C GLN A 144 6.81 -32.67 -6.30
N ARG A 145 7.47 -31.51 -6.37
CA ARG A 145 8.92 -31.35 -6.23
C ARG A 145 9.28 -31.19 -4.76
N TYR A 146 8.99 -32.22 -3.96
CA TYR A 146 9.06 -32.15 -2.50
C TYR A 146 10.47 -31.82 -1.97
N GLN A 147 11.53 -32.35 -2.58
CA GLN A 147 12.90 -32.02 -2.17
C GLN A 147 13.17 -30.52 -2.30
N LEU A 148 12.76 -29.93 -3.42
CA LEU A 148 12.93 -28.50 -3.67
C LEU A 148 12.09 -27.66 -2.69
N ALA A 149 10.89 -28.13 -2.32
CA ALA A 149 10.08 -27.47 -1.29
C ALA A 149 10.77 -27.48 0.08
N VAL A 150 11.34 -28.63 0.48
CA VAL A 150 12.14 -28.76 1.70
C VAL A 150 13.32 -27.81 1.67
N ASP A 151 14.06 -27.75 0.56
CA ASP A 151 15.23 -26.86 0.43
C ASP A 151 14.85 -25.38 0.63
N TYR A 152 13.72 -24.94 0.07
CA TYR A 152 13.23 -23.57 0.28
C TYR A 152 12.81 -23.30 1.73
N TRP A 153 12.07 -24.22 2.37
CA TRP A 153 11.65 -24.03 3.76
C TRP A 153 12.78 -24.18 4.75
N THR A 154 13.80 -25.00 4.48
CA THR A 154 15.01 -25.07 5.32
C THR A 154 15.77 -23.75 5.31
N ARG A 155 15.75 -22.99 4.21
CA ARG A 155 16.34 -21.64 4.16
C ARG A 155 15.59 -20.61 5.01
N LEU A 156 14.35 -20.90 5.42
CA LEU A 156 13.55 -20.04 6.31
C LEU A 156 13.84 -20.24 7.80
N LEU A 157 14.41 -21.39 8.17
CA LEU A 157 14.74 -21.77 9.56
C LEU A 157 16.09 -21.18 10.00
#